data_AF-A0A1G5SHX4-F1
#
_entry.id   AF-A0A1G5SHX4-F1
#
_cell.length_a   1.000
_cell.length_b   1.000
_cell.length_c   1.000
_cell.angle_alpha   90.00
_cell.angle_beta   90.00
_cell.angle_gamma   90.00
#
_symmetry.space_group_name_H-M   'P 1'
#
loop_
_entity.id
_entity.type
_entity.pdbx_description
1 polymer ?
#
loop_
_entity_poly.entity_id
_entity_poly.type
_entity_poly.pdbx_seq_one_letter_code
_entity_poly.pdbx_strand_id
1 'polypeptide(L)'
;MKFKDLLNVTLLNNRRAIYLIGMVVLLLTILMLSSCFPKKTSLPLSLEEQLEQLERIQSQYEDDILDIPGVLGIGIGRSENGLHFSVFIDKSEPAPALPKIIGGIPVWVLLRDPIQLLDGFPPCGAAGTAECHADRQPLPVEMGNSGGWNSSSAPIACSLGFKACDLGTQKIVFVTNSHCNQSITTCEMAPMGSTWVHPGLGDVNSGSCITDGLCDVIGKVSGHAPLSCNSNSNLADATKIESSSEQTFFIFRDIGFSGGEGSPMIGDPVRKSGRTTGDTRGTIVHMNVSRKYATGCCDDITMKGLIEWVTTDGTVMRGGDSGSALLSDRPAQGGGNVPFYNIVGLNFAVAESTDNNDGNTLHNYANHIKHVLAALNLSLDVSSCLQDCLFTSMANTLSDPEIAVSLGHKFREQVLEKSSRGQQYKNIYYQITDEAVRIAATNPKLLLRTAKVFQSQRPLFNAMLEGLSVEINHADLEVIDDLLKRYQKYGSPHLQIALDVLRKDLYDDKVLAEFNVKIEYY
;
A
#
# COMPACT_ATOMS: atom_id res chain seq x y z
N MET A 1 6.56 9.45 -76.93
CA MET A 1 5.16 9.13 -77.31
C MET A 1 4.69 8.02 -76.38
N LYS A 2 4.23 8.42 -75.19
CA LYS A 2 2.83 8.47 -74.73
C LYS A 2 2.35 7.15 -74.11
N PHE A 3 2.80 6.99 -72.87
CA PHE A 3 2.14 6.28 -71.77
C PHE A 3 0.95 7.16 -71.33
N LYS A 4 -0.10 7.27 -72.17
CA LYS A 4 -1.22 8.21 -71.93
C LYS A 4 -2.62 7.59 -71.93
N ASP A 5 -2.75 6.27 -72.07
CA ASP A 5 -4.08 5.63 -72.17
C ASP A 5 -4.35 4.57 -71.09
N LEU A 6 -3.77 4.71 -69.90
CA LEU A 6 -4.31 4.05 -68.69
C LEU A 6 -4.65 5.08 -67.63
N LEU A 7 -5.63 5.92 -67.97
CA LEU A 7 -6.34 6.77 -67.04
C LEU A 7 -7.83 6.59 -67.37
N ASN A 8 -8.46 5.65 -66.68
CA ASN A 8 -9.85 5.72 -66.20
C ASN A 8 -10.24 4.37 -65.59
N VAL A 9 -10.31 4.32 -64.26
CA VAL A 9 -11.52 3.98 -63.49
C VAL A 9 -11.16 3.94 -62.00
N THR A 10 -11.88 4.77 -61.23
CA THR A 10 -12.02 4.80 -59.76
C THR A 10 -10.87 5.32 -58.89
N LEU A 11 -10.82 6.66 -58.84
CA LEU A 11 -10.86 7.39 -57.56
C LEU A 11 -11.96 6.82 -56.65
N LEU A 12 -11.59 6.30 -55.48
CA LEU A 12 -12.18 6.62 -54.17
C LEU A 12 -11.49 5.82 -53.06
N ASN A 13 -11.19 6.51 -51.97
CA ASN A 13 -10.81 5.97 -50.65
C ASN A 13 -9.39 5.42 -50.45
N ASN A 14 -8.39 6.30 -50.53
CA ASN A 14 -7.20 6.12 -49.70
C ASN A 14 -6.63 7.45 -49.19
N ARG A 15 -7.32 8.03 -48.19
CA ARG A 15 -6.89 9.25 -47.47
C ARG A 15 -6.34 8.97 -46.06
N ARG A 16 -5.95 7.74 -45.72
CA ARG A 16 -5.38 7.40 -44.39
C ARG A 16 -3.91 6.96 -44.38
N ALA A 17 -3.25 6.89 -45.53
CA ALA A 17 -1.85 6.43 -45.61
C ALA A 17 -0.78 7.55 -45.74
N ILE A 18 -1.17 8.84 -45.78
CA ILE A 18 -0.20 9.94 -45.99
C ILE A 18 0.09 10.76 -44.71
N TYR A 19 -0.73 10.62 -43.66
CA TYR A 19 -0.47 11.31 -42.38
C TYR A 19 0.37 10.49 -41.38
N LEU A 20 0.44 9.16 -41.51
CA LEU A 20 1.22 8.33 -40.59
C LEU A 20 2.73 8.33 -40.90
N ILE A 21 3.12 8.39 -42.17
CA ILE A 21 4.53 8.44 -42.58
C ILE A 21 5.11 9.84 -42.34
N GLY A 22 4.32 10.91 -42.53
CA GLY A 22 4.73 12.27 -42.21
C GLY A 22 4.96 12.53 -40.72
N MET A 23 4.16 11.91 -39.84
CA MET A 23 4.29 12.10 -38.38
C MET A 23 5.44 11.30 -37.77
N VAL A 24 5.72 10.10 -38.31
CA VAL A 24 6.85 9.26 -37.88
C VAL A 24 8.19 9.81 -38.37
N VAL A 25 8.24 10.41 -39.58
CA VAL A 25 9.45 11.08 -40.07
C VAL A 25 9.71 12.40 -39.34
N LEU A 26 8.66 13.17 -38.99
CA LEU A 26 8.79 14.40 -38.18
C LEU A 26 9.28 14.09 -36.76
N LEU A 27 8.76 13.03 -36.10
CA LEU A 27 9.22 12.58 -34.79
C LEU A 27 10.68 12.10 -34.81
N LEU A 28 11.09 11.39 -35.87
CA LEU A 28 12.47 10.91 -36.02
C LEU A 28 13.45 12.04 -36.36
N THR A 29 13.01 13.11 -37.05
CA THR A 29 13.84 14.31 -37.25
C THR A 29 13.96 15.19 -36.00
N ILE A 30 12.96 15.18 -35.10
CA ILE A 30 13.01 15.90 -33.81
C ILE A 30 13.94 15.21 -32.80
N LEU A 31 14.19 13.91 -32.96
CA LEU A 31 15.07 13.13 -32.08
C LEU A 31 16.57 13.17 -32.46
N MET A 32 16.94 13.74 -33.61
CA MET A 32 18.32 13.69 -34.13
C MET A 32 19.05 15.05 -34.22
N LEU A 33 18.46 16.13 -33.66
CA LEU A 33 19.07 17.49 -33.66
C LEU A 33 19.07 18.17 -32.28
N SER A 34 19.41 17.43 -31.22
CA SER A 34 19.74 18.03 -29.91
C SER A 34 21.24 17.92 -29.64
N SER A 35 21.97 18.84 -30.25
CA SER A 35 23.37 19.14 -29.97
C SER A 35 23.55 19.76 -28.58
N CYS A 36 24.73 19.57 -28.00
CA CYS A 36 25.39 20.41 -26.97
C CYS A 36 24.55 21.56 -26.37
N PHE A 37 24.10 21.38 -25.13
CA PHE A 37 23.63 22.51 -24.34
C PHE A 37 24.80 23.27 -23.70
N PRO A 38 24.73 24.62 -23.66
CA PRO A 38 25.65 25.44 -22.89
C PRO A 38 25.55 25.12 -21.39
N LYS A 39 26.65 25.40 -20.67
CA LYS A 39 26.76 25.32 -19.21
C LYS A 39 25.50 25.91 -18.56
N LYS A 40 24.64 25.06 -17.97
CA LYS A 40 23.50 25.51 -17.16
C LYS A 40 24.04 26.42 -16.06
N THR A 41 23.63 27.68 -16.06
CA THR A 41 23.54 28.47 -14.84
C THR A 41 22.73 27.64 -13.85
N SER A 42 23.29 27.36 -12.67
CA SER A 42 22.70 26.46 -11.68
C SER A 42 21.31 26.95 -11.30
N LEU A 43 20.26 26.28 -11.78
CA LEU A 43 18.94 26.41 -11.18
C LEU A 43 19.07 25.99 -9.70
N PRO A 44 18.27 26.60 -8.80
CA PRO A 44 18.21 26.12 -7.43
C PRO A 44 17.86 24.63 -7.45
N LEU A 45 18.58 23.84 -6.64
CA LEU A 45 18.33 22.40 -6.44
C LEU A 45 16.86 22.19 -6.08
N SER A 46 16.26 21.13 -6.62
CA SER A 46 14.94 20.68 -6.16
C SER A 46 14.97 20.34 -4.67
N LEU A 47 13.80 20.34 -4.01
CA LEU A 47 13.73 20.03 -2.58
C LEU A 47 14.27 18.63 -2.26
N GLU A 48 14.03 17.66 -3.15
CA GLU A 48 14.54 16.29 -3.04
C GLU A 48 16.07 16.26 -3.11
N GLU A 49 16.68 16.93 -4.09
CA GLU A 49 18.14 17.02 -4.18
C GLU A 49 18.76 17.75 -2.98
N GLN A 50 18.08 18.77 -2.43
CA GLN A 50 18.50 19.43 -1.19
C GLN A 50 18.42 18.48 0.00
N LEU A 51 17.35 17.69 0.12
CA LEU A 51 17.18 16.73 1.21
C LEU A 51 18.27 15.65 1.15
N GLU A 52 18.52 15.05 -0.01
CA GLU A 52 19.60 14.08 -0.20
C GLU A 52 20.99 14.68 0.12
N GLN A 53 21.20 15.95 -0.21
CA GLN A 53 22.43 16.64 0.17
C GLN A 53 22.55 16.78 1.70
N LEU A 54 21.48 17.18 2.38
CA LEU A 54 21.47 17.33 3.83
C LEU A 54 21.61 15.99 4.55
N GLU A 55 21.02 14.91 4.04
CA GLU A 55 21.19 13.56 4.58
C GLU A 55 22.66 13.13 4.57
N ARG A 56 23.38 13.40 3.47
CA ARG A 56 24.83 13.15 3.37
C ARG A 56 25.67 13.99 4.33
N ILE A 57 25.24 15.22 4.63
CA ILE A 57 25.92 16.08 5.61
C ILE A 57 25.61 15.56 7.01
N GLN A 58 24.35 15.31 7.34
CA GLN A 58 23.92 14.78 8.63
C GLN A 58 24.68 13.50 8.97
N SER A 59 24.78 12.54 8.05
CA SER A 59 25.48 11.28 8.28
C SER A 59 26.96 11.43 8.65
N GLN A 60 27.60 12.56 8.32
CA GLN A 60 28.99 12.84 8.69
C GLN A 60 29.15 13.31 10.14
N TYR A 61 28.11 13.91 10.71
CA TYR A 61 28.14 14.53 12.04
C TYR A 61 27.21 13.86 13.05
N GLU A 62 26.37 12.93 12.60
CA GLU A 62 25.29 12.35 13.40
C GLU A 62 25.80 11.70 14.68
N ASP A 63 26.80 10.81 14.59
CA ASP A 63 27.32 10.11 15.77
C ASP A 63 27.96 11.09 16.76
N ASP A 64 28.76 12.04 16.28
CA ASP A 64 29.37 13.10 17.11
C ASP A 64 28.30 13.94 17.84
N ILE A 65 27.18 14.25 17.19
CA ILE A 65 26.08 15.01 17.80
C ILE A 65 25.31 14.16 18.81
N LEU A 66 25.06 12.88 18.50
CA LEU A 66 24.38 11.96 19.41
C LEU A 66 25.20 11.63 20.66
N ASP A 67 26.53 11.72 20.59
CA ASP A 67 27.42 11.50 21.73
C ASP A 67 27.43 12.67 22.74
N ILE A 68 26.84 13.82 22.37
CA ILE A 68 26.73 14.97 23.28
C ILE A 68 25.72 14.66 24.39
N PRO A 69 26.10 14.77 25.68
CA PRO A 69 25.18 14.55 26.80
C PRO A 69 23.92 15.43 26.72
N GLY A 70 22.76 14.83 26.96
CA GLY A 70 21.44 15.49 26.86
C GLY A 70 20.86 15.53 25.43
N VAL A 71 21.61 15.16 24.39
CA VAL A 71 21.07 15.03 23.04
C VAL A 71 20.32 13.70 22.90
N LEU A 72 19.03 13.81 22.57
CA LEU A 72 18.12 12.70 22.29
C LEU A 72 18.09 12.33 20.81
N GLY A 73 18.43 13.25 19.91
CA GLY A 73 18.41 12.98 18.48
C GLY A 73 18.82 14.14 17.58
N ILE A 74 18.82 13.88 16.28
CA ILE A 74 18.98 14.89 15.21
C ILE A 74 18.09 14.52 14.01
N GLY A 75 17.54 15.50 13.30
CA GLY A 75 16.79 15.30 12.06
C GLY A 75 16.85 16.50 11.13
N ILE A 76 16.23 16.40 9.96
CA ILE A 76 16.15 17.49 8.98
C ILE A 76 14.76 18.11 9.03
N GLY A 77 14.69 19.41 9.34
CA GLY A 77 13.46 20.19 9.41
C GLY A 77 13.37 21.25 8.32
N ARG A 78 12.21 21.90 8.22
CA ARG A 78 11.99 23.03 7.29
C ARG A 78 11.40 24.23 8.02
N SER A 79 11.95 25.40 7.72
CA SER A 79 11.46 26.70 8.17
C SER A 79 11.17 27.62 6.98
N GLU A 80 10.70 28.84 7.25
CA GLU A 80 10.57 29.90 6.23
C GLU A 80 11.91 30.22 5.55
N ASN A 81 13.02 30.06 6.27
CA ASN A 81 14.38 30.34 5.78
C ASN A 81 15.04 29.15 5.05
N GLY A 82 14.31 28.05 4.85
CA GLY A 82 14.81 26.83 4.22
C GLY A 82 15.02 25.67 5.20
N LEU A 83 15.77 24.67 4.74
CA LEU A 83 16.07 23.46 5.50
C LEU A 83 17.10 23.74 6.62
N HIS A 84 16.96 23.02 7.73
CA HIS A 84 17.84 23.12 8.90
C HIS A 84 18.02 21.74 9.54
N PHE A 85 19.03 21.61 10.39
CA PHE A 85 19.13 20.46 11.30
C PHE A 85 18.41 20.77 12.60
N SER A 86 17.50 19.88 13.00
CA SER A 86 16.83 19.93 14.30
C SER A 86 17.55 18.99 15.24
N VAL A 87 18.17 19.52 16.30
CA VAL A 87 18.79 18.72 17.36
C VAL A 87 17.82 18.68 18.53
N PHE A 88 17.43 17.47 18.92
CA PHE A 88 16.49 17.27 19.99
C PHE A 88 17.23 17.05 21.31
N ILE A 89 16.86 17.83 22.32
CA ILE A 89 17.50 17.83 23.64
C ILE A 89 16.48 17.41 24.69
N ASP A 90 16.93 16.62 25.65
CA ASP A 90 16.13 16.28 26.82
C ASP A 90 15.78 17.55 27.60
N LYS A 91 14.49 17.84 27.70
CA LYS A 91 13.99 19.04 28.40
C LYS A 91 14.31 19.03 29.89
N SER A 92 14.59 17.86 30.47
CA SER A 92 14.92 17.69 31.89
C SER A 92 16.40 17.93 32.19
N GLU A 93 17.24 18.00 31.15
CA GLU A 93 18.67 18.21 31.26
C GLU A 93 19.06 19.65 30.89
N PRO A 94 20.18 20.20 31.42
CA PRO A 94 20.72 21.47 30.96
C PRO A 94 21.07 21.39 29.47
N ALA A 95 20.62 22.38 28.68
CA ALA A 95 20.90 22.40 27.26
C ALA A 95 22.42 22.39 26.98
N PRO A 96 22.96 21.38 26.27
CA PRO A 96 24.37 21.31 25.95
C PRO A 96 24.79 22.44 25.00
N ALA A 97 26.09 22.71 24.98
CA ALA A 97 26.67 23.64 24.02
C ALA A 97 26.70 23.00 22.62
N LEU A 98 25.72 23.35 21.78
CA LEU A 98 25.63 22.85 20.41
C LEU A 98 26.19 23.85 19.38
N PRO A 99 26.79 23.37 18.28
CA PRO A 99 27.17 24.24 17.17
C PRO A 99 25.91 24.88 16.57
N LYS A 100 25.98 26.17 16.26
CA LYS A 100 24.86 26.88 15.59
C LYS A 100 24.72 26.52 14.12
N ILE A 101 25.76 25.93 13.53
CA ILE A 101 25.88 25.58 12.12
C ILE A 101 26.64 24.26 12.02
N ILE A 102 26.12 23.30 11.24
CA ILE A 102 26.79 22.03 10.91
C ILE A 102 26.88 21.92 9.38
N GLY A 103 28.08 21.75 8.83
CA GLY A 103 28.26 21.66 7.37
C GLY A 103 27.70 22.85 6.57
N GLY A 104 27.63 24.04 7.18
CA GLY A 104 27.02 25.24 6.57
C GLY A 104 25.49 25.34 6.71
N ILE A 105 24.85 24.36 7.35
CA ILE A 105 23.40 24.30 7.57
C ILE A 105 23.08 24.78 9.01
N PRO A 106 22.07 25.65 9.20
CA PRO A 106 21.69 26.12 10.53
C PRO A 106 21.18 24.98 11.43
N VAL A 107 21.47 25.08 12.72
CA VAL A 107 21.00 24.14 13.76
C VAL A 107 19.91 24.79 14.60
N TRP A 108 18.81 24.08 14.78
CA TRP A 108 17.67 24.45 15.60
C TRP A 108 17.60 23.47 16.78
N VAL A 109 17.36 24.01 17.98
CA VAL A 109 17.28 23.21 19.20
C VAL A 109 15.82 23.02 19.56
N LEU A 110 15.41 21.77 19.70
CA LEU A 110 14.05 21.38 20.09
C LEU A 110 14.10 20.63 21.42
N LEU A 111 13.39 21.13 22.43
CA LEU A 111 13.25 20.44 23.70
C LEU A 111 12.21 19.33 23.56
N ARG A 112 12.55 18.13 24.06
CA ARG A 112 11.72 16.94 23.97
C ARG A 112 11.83 16.08 25.22
N ASP A 113 10.82 15.26 25.43
CA ASP A 113 10.87 14.17 26.38
C ASP A 113 11.65 12.96 25.84
N PRO A 114 12.30 12.17 26.72
CA PRO A 114 12.72 10.82 26.40
C PRO A 114 11.53 9.99 25.92
N ILE A 115 11.77 9.10 24.95
CA ILE A 115 10.74 8.22 24.43
C ILE A 115 10.97 6.83 24.99
N GLN A 116 9.95 6.27 25.62
CA GLN A 116 9.95 4.89 26.08
C GLN A 116 9.08 4.06 25.14
N LEU A 117 9.67 3.03 24.53
CA LEU A 117 8.91 2.01 23.82
C LEU A 117 8.23 1.09 24.84
N LEU A 118 7.09 0.53 24.47
CA LEU A 118 6.35 -0.45 25.29
C LEU A 118 5.82 0.13 26.62
N ASP A 119 5.63 1.45 26.73
CA ASP A 119 5.22 2.17 27.94
C ASP A 119 3.73 1.99 28.33
N GLY A 120 2.99 1.17 27.59
CA GLY A 120 1.66 0.73 27.98
C GLY A 120 0.82 0.27 26.79
N PHE A 121 -0.20 -0.53 27.10
CA PHE A 121 -1.22 -0.93 26.15
C PHE A 121 -2.54 -0.29 26.57
N PRO A 122 -2.75 1.01 26.30
CA PRO A 122 -4.00 1.65 26.66
C PRO A 122 -5.14 0.84 26.03
N PRO A 123 -6.21 0.54 26.79
CA PRO A 123 -7.36 -0.11 26.22
C PRO A 123 -7.90 0.76 25.10
N CYS A 124 -8.36 0.10 24.05
CA CYS A 124 -8.97 0.79 22.92
C CYS A 124 -10.11 1.71 23.40
N GLY A 125 -10.15 2.97 22.93
CA GLY A 125 -11.14 3.96 23.37
C GLY A 125 -10.88 4.65 24.71
N ALA A 126 -9.77 4.38 25.41
CA ALA A 126 -9.43 4.97 26.72
C ALA A 126 -9.20 6.50 26.74
N ALA A 127 -9.53 7.22 25.66
CA ALA A 127 -9.32 8.66 25.51
C ALA A 127 -10.44 9.42 24.82
N GLY A 128 -11.63 8.82 24.73
CA GLY A 128 -12.74 9.47 24.03
C GLY A 128 -12.56 9.56 22.51
N THR A 129 -11.60 8.83 21.94
CA THR A 129 -11.57 8.56 20.50
C THR A 129 -12.72 7.61 20.18
N ALA A 130 -13.60 8.02 19.26
CA ALA A 130 -14.77 7.22 18.88
C ALA A 130 -14.41 5.99 18.02
N GLU A 131 -13.22 5.99 17.40
CA GLU A 131 -12.77 4.94 16.50
C GLU A 131 -11.79 4.00 17.20
N CYS A 132 -12.18 2.73 17.25
CA CYS A 132 -11.45 1.65 17.88
C CYS A 132 -11.49 0.44 16.95
N HIS A 133 -10.33 -0.08 16.53
CA HIS A 133 -10.25 -1.25 15.65
C HIS A 133 -9.82 -2.52 16.39
N ALA A 134 -10.20 -2.60 17.67
CA ALA A 134 -10.04 -3.79 18.49
C ALA A 134 -11.17 -4.81 18.32
N ASP A 135 -12.30 -4.41 17.75
CA ASP A 135 -13.43 -5.29 17.52
C ASP A 135 -13.08 -6.42 16.55
N ARG A 136 -13.56 -7.63 16.86
CA ARG A 136 -13.40 -8.80 15.99
C ARG A 136 -14.17 -8.59 14.67
N GLN A 137 -13.44 -8.61 13.56
CA GLN A 137 -13.96 -8.66 12.20
C GLN A 137 -14.06 -10.11 11.71
N PRO A 138 -15.05 -10.43 10.85
CA PRO A 138 -15.02 -11.68 10.11
C PRO A 138 -13.83 -11.66 9.14
N LEU A 139 -13.20 -12.82 8.93
CA LEU A 139 -12.16 -12.96 7.92
C LEU A 139 -12.67 -12.61 6.51
N PRO A 140 -11.83 -12.00 5.65
CA PRO A 140 -10.49 -11.50 5.95
C PRO A 140 -10.51 -10.20 6.79
N VAL A 141 -9.48 -9.97 7.60
CA VAL A 141 -9.35 -8.77 8.45
C VAL A 141 -8.68 -7.64 7.66
N GLU A 142 -9.18 -6.42 7.79
CA GLU A 142 -8.60 -5.23 7.15
C GLU A 142 -7.30 -4.76 7.85
N MET A 143 -6.40 -4.13 7.11
CA MET A 143 -5.23 -3.45 7.70
C MET A 143 -5.69 -2.30 8.60
N GLY A 144 -4.89 -1.98 9.62
CA GLY A 144 -5.21 -1.00 10.65
C GLY A 144 -6.06 -1.55 11.81
N ASN A 145 -6.52 -2.81 11.73
CA ASN A 145 -7.16 -3.49 12.85
C ASN A 145 -6.13 -3.97 13.89
N SER A 146 -6.65 -4.39 15.05
CA SER A 146 -5.89 -5.06 16.09
C SER A 146 -5.38 -6.42 15.67
N GLY A 147 -4.16 -6.75 16.07
CA GLY A 147 -3.76 -8.13 16.22
C GLY A 147 -2.47 -8.26 17.01
N GLY A 148 -2.04 -9.49 17.21
CA GLY A 148 -0.85 -9.73 18.02
C GLY A 148 -0.37 -11.17 17.94
N TRP A 149 0.84 -11.38 18.44
CA TRP A 149 1.38 -12.70 18.67
C TRP A 149 0.53 -13.42 19.74
N ASN A 150 0.08 -14.64 19.44
CA ASN A 150 -0.66 -15.46 20.38
C ASN A 150 0.28 -16.08 21.44
N SER A 151 0.68 -15.28 22.42
CA SER A 151 1.42 -15.74 23.60
C SER A 151 0.89 -15.13 24.89
N SER A 152 0.63 -15.98 25.89
CA SER A 152 0.24 -15.54 27.22
C SER A 152 1.33 -14.75 27.94
N SER A 153 2.60 -14.89 27.54
CA SER A 153 3.71 -14.09 28.09
C SER A 153 3.80 -12.68 27.51
N ALA A 154 3.04 -12.39 26.45
CA ALA A 154 3.06 -11.13 25.72
C ALA A 154 1.64 -10.78 25.23
N PRO A 155 0.68 -10.42 26.12
CA PRO A 155 -0.67 -10.02 25.74
C PRO A 155 -0.67 -8.63 25.09
N ILE A 156 0.00 -8.51 23.95
CA ILE A 156 0.18 -7.28 23.18
C ILE A 156 -0.86 -7.23 22.08
N ALA A 157 -1.36 -6.03 21.82
CA ALA A 157 -2.13 -5.73 20.63
C ALA A 157 -1.48 -4.55 19.90
N CYS A 158 -1.29 -4.73 18.60
CA CYS A 158 -0.74 -3.74 17.69
C CYS A 158 -1.59 -3.67 16.43
N SER A 159 -1.22 -2.78 15.52
CA SER A 159 -1.93 -2.63 14.26
C SER A 159 -1.38 -3.57 13.19
N LEU A 160 -2.27 -4.14 12.38
CA LEU A 160 -1.91 -4.73 11.10
C LEU A 160 -1.45 -3.59 10.16
N GLY A 161 -0.21 -3.61 9.70
CA GLY A 161 0.35 -2.52 8.91
C GLY A 161 -0.07 -2.54 7.46
N PHE A 162 0.69 -3.25 6.63
CA PHE A 162 0.43 -3.33 5.20
C PHE A 162 0.78 -4.71 4.67
N LYS A 163 0.18 -5.09 3.53
CA LYS A 163 0.55 -6.31 2.80
C LYS A 163 1.65 -6.05 1.80
N ALA A 164 2.54 -7.03 1.65
CA ALA A 164 3.66 -6.98 0.72
C ALA A 164 3.96 -8.38 0.17
N CYS A 165 4.72 -8.42 -0.91
CA CYS A 165 5.33 -9.61 -1.43
C CYS A 165 6.67 -9.88 -0.73
N ASP A 166 6.85 -11.07 -0.18
CA ASP A 166 8.15 -11.54 0.27
C ASP A 166 8.95 -12.07 -0.93
N LEU A 167 10.01 -11.35 -1.29
CA LEU A 167 10.83 -11.69 -2.47
C LEU A 167 11.63 -12.99 -2.28
N GLY A 168 11.87 -13.40 -1.03
CA GLY A 168 12.58 -14.64 -0.73
C GLY A 168 11.69 -15.87 -0.85
N THR A 169 10.44 -15.78 -0.40
CA THR A 169 9.50 -16.92 -0.38
C THR A 169 8.43 -16.87 -1.46
N GLN A 170 8.30 -15.73 -2.15
CA GLN A 170 7.26 -15.45 -3.14
C GLN A 170 5.85 -15.59 -2.57
N LYS A 171 5.70 -15.36 -1.26
CA LYS A 171 4.42 -15.38 -0.56
C LYS A 171 3.97 -13.98 -0.19
N ILE A 172 2.66 -13.81 -0.11
CA ILE A 172 2.06 -12.61 0.46
C ILE A 172 2.17 -12.65 1.98
N VAL A 173 2.68 -11.56 2.54
CA VAL A 173 2.80 -11.32 3.97
C VAL A 173 2.06 -10.03 4.33
N PHE A 174 1.70 -9.84 5.61
CA PHE A 174 1.51 -8.49 6.15
C PHE A 174 2.65 -8.13 7.09
N VAL A 175 2.87 -6.83 7.27
CA VAL A 175 3.95 -6.26 8.07
C VAL A 175 3.37 -5.53 9.27
N THR A 176 4.02 -5.66 10.42
CA THR A 176 3.78 -4.90 11.65
C THR A 176 5.14 -4.64 12.33
N ASN A 177 5.20 -3.97 13.47
CA ASN A 177 6.47 -3.75 14.19
C ASN A 177 7.01 -5.01 14.85
N SER A 178 8.34 -5.14 15.02
CA SER A 178 8.91 -6.28 15.75
C SER A 178 8.70 -6.20 17.24
N HIS A 179 8.70 -5.01 17.84
CA HIS A 179 8.35 -4.88 19.27
C HIS A 179 6.91 -5.36 19.57
N CYS A 180 6.01 -5.37 18.58
CA CYS A 180 4.67 -5.96 18.68
C CYS A 180 4.66 -7.50 18.73
N ASN A 181 5.83 -8.12 18.49
CA ASN A 181 6.06 -9.56 18.52
C ASN A 181 7.14 -9.91 19.55
N GLN A 182 7.40 -9.02 20.51
CA GLN A 182 8.37 -9.21 21.57
C GLN A 182 7.67 -9.30 22.93
N SER A 183 8.12 -10.22 23.77
CA SER A 183 7.69 -10.26 25.17
C SER A 183 8.22 -9.03 25.93
N ILE A 184 7.34 -8.23 26.52
CA ILE A 184 7.75 -7.09 27.37
C ILE A 184 8.48 -7.52 28.64
N THR A 185 8.38 -8.79 29.03
CA THR A 185 8.95 -9.30 30.29
C THR A 185 10.26 -10.05 30.09
N THR A 186 10.33 -10.88 29.04
CA THR A 186 11.51 -11.70 28.75
C THR A 186 12.34 -11.15 27.59
N CYS A 187 11.82 -10.16 26.86
CA CYS A 187 12.43 -9.58 25.67
C CYS A 187 12.65 -10.59 24.53
N GLU A 188 12.05 -11.77 24.64
CA GLU A 188 12.08 -12.80 23.62
C GLU A 188 11.15 -12.41 22.47
N MET A 189 11.69 -12.49 21.25
CA MET A 189 10.93 -12.38 20.02
C MET A 189 10.09 -13.64 19.80
N ALA A 190 8.93 -13.47 19.17
CA ALA A 190 8.08 -14.56 18.73
C ALA A 190 8.89 -15.54 17.84
N PRO A 191 8.92 -16.85 18.16
CA PRO A 191 9.58 -17.80 17.28
C PRO A 191 8.97 -17.80 15.86
N MET A 192 9.79 -18.05 14.83
CA MET A 192 9.29 -18.30 13.48
C MET A 192 8.21 -19.39 13.48
N GLY A 193 7.13 -19.19 12.73
CA GLY A 193 5.96 -20.08 12.70
C GLY A 193 4.95 -19.82 13.81
N SER A 194 5.24 -18.94 14.77
CA SER A 194 4.29 -18.54 15.82
C SER A 194 3.02 -17.96 15.22
N THR A 195 1.90 -18.24 15.86
CA THR A 195 0.58 -17.84 15.38
C THR A 195 0.32 -16.37 15.70
N TRP A 196 -0.25 -15.66 14.73
CA TRP A 196 -0.72 -14.29 14.89
C TRP A 196 -2.25 -14.25 14.78
N VAL A 197 -2.90 -13.51 15.67
CA VAL A 197 -4.35 -13.57 15.89
C VAL A 197 -5.01 -12.19 15.79
N HIS A 198 -6.30 -12.20 15.42
CA HIS A 198 -7.18 -11.04 15.47
C HIS A 198 -8.47 -11.35 16.25
N PRO A 199 -8.89 -10.50 17.20
CA PRO A 199 -8.11 -9.38 17.74
C PRO A 199 -6.85 -9.87 18.48
N GLY A 200 -5.93 -8.95 18.77
CA GLY A 200 -4.74 -9.24 19.54
C GLY A 200 -5.09 -9.61 20.99
N LEU A 201 -4.21 -10.34 21.67
CA LEU A 201 -4.46 -10.79 23.04
C LEU A 201 -4.68 -9.64 24.02
N GLY A 202 -4.03 -8.49 23.78
CA GLY A 202 -4.22 -7.27 24.56
C GLY A 202 -5.63 -6.68 24.49
N ASP A 203 -6.44 -7.07 23.51
CA ASP A 203 -7.81 -6.57 23.32
C ASP A 203 -8.90 -7.57 23.76
N VAL A 204 -8.58 -8.87 23.88
CA VAL A 204 -9.55 -9.91 24.26
C VAL A 204 -9.43 -10.36 25.72
N ASN A 205 -8.49 -9.80 26.49
CA ASN A 205 -8.27 -10.09 27.92
C ASN A 205 -8.29 -11.60 28.27
N SER A 206 -7.83 -12.45 27.36
CA SER A 206 -7.78 -13.91 27.54
C SER A 206 -6.37 -14.42 27.34
N GLY A 207 -5.95 -15.39 28.17
CA GLY A 207 -4.68 -16.11 28.01
C GLY A 207 -4.72 -17.19 26.92
N SER A 208 -5.88 -17.48 26.33
CA SER A 208 -6.05 -18.51 25.28
C SER A 208 -7.20 -18.16 24.32
N CYS A 209 -7.10 -17.01 23.64
CA CYS A 209 -8.20 -16.49 22.80
C CYS A 209 -8.68 -17.46 21.72
N ILE A 210 -7.80 -18.34 21.20
CA ILE A 210 -8.17 -19.32 20.18
C ILE A 210 -9.09 -20.40 20.77
N THR A 211 -8.71 -20.97 21.91
CA THR A 211 -9.48 -22.03 22.59
C THR A 211 -10.84 -21.51 23.05
N ASP A 212 -10.86 -20.24 23.48
CA ASP A 212 -12.08 -19.57 23.92
C ASP A 212 -12.97 -19.11 22.74
N GLY A 213 -12.49 -19.28 21.50
CA GLY A 213 -13.21 -18.84 20.29
C GLY A 213 -13.35 -17.32 20.19
N LEU A 214 -12.47 -16.55 20.83
CA LEU A 214 -12.48 -15.09 20.90
C LEU A 214 -11.65 -14.42 19.80
N CYS A 215 -10.74 -15.16 19.16
CA CYS A 215 -9.89 -14.65 18.10
C CYS A 215 -9.78 -15.64 16.93
N ASP A 216 -9.42 -15.12 15.77
CA ASP A 216 -9.15 -15.88 14.55
C ASP A 216 -7.65 -15.89 14.26
N VAL A 217 -7.14 -17.02 13.76
CA VAL A 217 -5.76 -17.13 13.28
C VAL A 217 -5.65 -16.48 11.91
N ILE A 218 -4.85 -15.41 11.83
CA ILE A 218 -4.72 -14.61 10.61
C ILE A 218 -3.32 -14.63 10.00
N GLY A 219 -2.40 -15.39 10.58
CA GLY A 219 -1.12 -15.66 9.94
C GLY A 219 -0.11 -16.33 10.86
N LYS A 220 1.10 -16.48 10.34
CA LYS A 220 2.26 -17.01 11.08
C LYS A 220 3.49 -16.14 10.88
N VAL A 221 4.22 -15.89 11.95
CA VAL A 221 5.48 -15.14 11.91
C VAL A 221 6.44 -15.81 10.93
N SER A 222 6.96 -15.06 9.95
CA SER A 222 7.85 -15.58 8.91
C SER A 222 9.18 -14.82 8.78
N GLY A 223 9.35 -13.71 9.51
CA GLY A 223 10.63 -13.02 9.60
C GLY A 223 10.58 -11.77 10.47
N HIS A 224 11.73 -11.40 11.02
CA HIS A 224 11.92 -10.19 11.80
C HIS A 224 13.08 -9.36 11.25
N ALA A 225 12.93 -8.05 11.32
CA ALA A 225 13.97 -7.06 11.41
C ALA A 225 13.81 -6.44 12.81
N PRO A 226 14.35 -7.10 13.86
CA PRO A 226 14.18 -6.65 15.23
C PRO A 226 15.16 -5.52 15.55
N LEU A 227 14.84 -4.78 16.62
CA LEU A 227 15.76 -3.84 17.23
C LEU A 227 16.99 -4.57 17.75
N SER A 228 18.18 -4.07 17.40
CA SER A 228 19.45 -4.58 17.89
C SER A 228 19.95 -3.69 19.02
N CYS A 229 19.98 -4.26 20.23
CA CYS A 229 20.45 -3.60 21.45
C CYS A 229 21.93 -3.19 21.40
N ASN A 230 22.73 -3.87 20.58
CA ASN A 230 24.16 -3.61 20.44
C ASN A 230 24.47 -2.78 19.18
N SER A 231 23.44 -2.30 18.47
CA SER A 231 23.61 -1.48 17.28
C SER A 231 23.33 -0.02 17.60
N ASN A 232 24.27 0.84 17.25
CA ASN A 232 24.06 2.29 17.23
C ASN A 232 23.23 2.73 16.00
N SER A 233 22.78 1.80 15.16
CA SER A 233 22.07 2.07 13.91
C SER A 233 20.98 1.04 13.67
N ASN A 234 19.75 1.37 14.08
CA ASN A 234 18.55 0.60 13.76
C ASN A 234 17.73 1.36 12.70
N LEU A 235 17.62 0.82 11.49
CA LEU A 235 16.90 1.46 10.37
C LEU A 235 15.42 1.07 10.30
N ALA A 236 15.08 -0.10 10.84
CA ALA A 236 13.74 -0.65 10.78
C ALA A 236 13.43 -1.44 12.05
N ASP A 237 12.15 -1.42 12.43
CA ASP A 237 11.56 -2.31 13.43
C ASP A 237 10.32 -2.94 12.80
N ALA A 238 10.49 -4.12 12.21
CA ALA A 238 9.43 -4.70 11.39
C ALA A 238 9.44 -6.22 11.41
N THR A 239 8.25 -6.82 11.46
CA THR A 239 8.01 -8.24 11.39
C THR A 239 7.09 -8.54 10.23
N LYS A 240 7.43 -9.56 9.43
CA LYS A 240 6.54 -10.10 8.40
C LYS A 240 5.81 -11.34 8.91
N ILE A 241 4.51 -11.38 8.62
CA ILE A 241 3.60 -12.45 8.97
C ILE A 241 3.05 -13.04 7.67
N GLU A 242 3.33 -14.32 7.40
CA GLU A 242 2.70 -15.05 6.29
C GLU A 242 1.19 -15.13 6.52
N SER A 243 0.43 -14.58 5.57
CA SER A 243 -1.01 -14.42 5.70
C SER A 243 -1.69 -14.46 4.33
N SER A 244 -2.62 -15.41 4.18
CA SER A 244 -3.36 -15.57 2.92
C SER A 244 -4.31 -14.40 2.68
N SER A 245 -4.82 -14.30 1.46
CA SER A 245 -5.86 -13.33 1.12
C SER A 245 -7.16 -13.64 1.88
N GLU A 246 -7.45 -14.91 2.20
CA GLU A 246 -8.62 -15.29 3.01
C GLU A 246 -8.53 -14.83 4.47
N GLN A 247 -7.31 -14.62 4.97
CA GLN A 247 -7.06 -14.19 6.35
C GLN A 247 -7.03 -12.67 6.51
N THR A 248 -6.39 -11.96 5.57
CA THR A 248 -6.23 -10.49 5.63
C THR A 248 -6.40 -9.81 4.28
N PHE A 249 -7.05 -8.64 4.28
CA PHE A 249 -7.24 -7.77 3.11
C PHE A 249 -6.03 -6.87 2.86
N PHE A 250 -5.92 -6.34 1.63
CA PHE A 250 -5.00 -5.24 1.29
C PHE A 250 -5.56 -3.85 1.61
N ILE A 251 -6.82 -3.80 2.07
CA ILE A 251 -7.53 -2.56 2.37
C ILE A 251 -7.19 -2.13 3.78
N PHE A 252 -6.89 -0.84 3.93
CA PHE A 252 -6.77 -0.15 5.19
C PHE A 252 -8.16 0.30 5.64
N ARG A 253 -8.56 -0.11 6.84
CA ARG A 253 -9.82 0.29 7.46
C ARG A 253 -9.93 1.82 7.47
N ASP A 254 -11.08 2.34 7.05
CA ASP A 254 -11.41 3.78 6.93
C ASP A 254 -10.62 4.61 5.89
N ILE A 255 -9.64 4.01 5.21
CA ILE A 255 -8.81 4.73 4.23
C ILE A 255 -9.02 4.19 2.82
N GLY A 256 -8.95 2.87 2.62
CA GLY A 256 -9.05 2.25 1.29
C GLY A 256 -7.78 1.51 0.87
N PHE A 257 -7.38 1.61 -0.39
CA PHE A 257 -6.26 0.87 -0.96
C PHE A 257 -4.96 1.69 -0.98
N SER A 258 -3.82 1.00 -0.91
CA SER A 258 -2.54 1.63 -1.21
C SER A 258 -2.20 1.63 -2.70
N GLY A 259 -1.46 2.66 -3.13
CA GLY A 259 -0.92 2.80 -4.49
C GLY A 259 0.46 2.18 -4.68
N GLY A 260 1.10 1.72 -3.62
CA GLY A 260 2.47 1.21 -3.61
C GLY A 260 3.39 2.02 -2.70
N GLU A 261 4.67 2.08 -3.05
CA GLU A 261 5.69 2.83 -2.32
C GLU A 261 5.57 4.34 -2.58
N GLY A 262 5.68 5.15 -1.52
CA GLY A 262 5.72 6.60 -1.60
C GLY A 262 7.08 7.18 -1.26
N SER A 263 7.36 8.38 -1.78
CA SER A 263 8.51 9.20 -1.41
C SER A 263 8.06 10.33 -0.47
N PRO A 264 8.17 10.16 0.85
CA PRO A 264 7.77 11.20 1.81
C PRO A 264 8.66 12.44 1.73
N MET A 265 8.05 13.63 1.84
CA MET A 265 8.76 14.90 1.96
C MET A 265 8.24 15.73 3.15
N ILE A 266 9.09 16.61 3.69
CA ILE A 266 8.69 17.56 4.75
C ILE A 266 7.54 18.45 4.23
N GLY A 267 6.46 18.51 5.00
CA GLY A 267 5.23 19.22 4.67
C GLY A 267 4.21 18.38 3.91
N ASP A 268 4.50 17.12 3.59
CA ASP A 268 3.49 16.24 2.99
C ASP A 268 2.42 15.86 4.02
N PRO A 269 1.13 15.93 3.63
CA PRO A 269 0.06 15.42 4.46
C PRO A 269 0.13 13.90 4.48
N VAL A 270 -0.08 13.31 5.65
CA VAL A 270 -0.04 11.87 5.88
C VAL A 270 -1.23 11.44 6.72
N ARG A 271 -1.55 10.16 6.66
CA ARG A 271 -2.57 9.55 7.51
C ARG A 271 -2.27 8.08 7.79
N LYS A 272 -2.90 7.52 8.82
CA LYS A 272 -2.76 6.12 9.21
C LYS A 272 -4.07 5.56 9.74
N SER A 273 -4.27 4.27 9.55
CA SER A 273 -5.34 3.51 10.22
C SER A 273 -4.70 2.64 11.30
N GLY A 274 -5.02 2.90 12.56
CA GLY A 274 -4.40 2.24 13.71
C GLY A 274 -5.43 1.67 14.67
N ARG A 275 -5.06 0.60 15.38
CA ARG A 275 -6.00 -0.14 16.23
C ARG A 275 -6.58 0.67 17.37
N THR A 276 -5.83 1.63 17.89
CA THR A 276 -6.21 2.41 19.07
C THR A 276 -6.93 3.70 18.67
N THR A 277 -6.51 4.33 17.57
CA THR A 277 -6.93 5.72 17.24
C THR A 277 -7.58 5.86 15.87
N GLY A 278 -7.85 4.77 15.16
CA GLY A 278 -8.61 4.80 13.91
C GLY A 278 -7.87 5.52 12.78
N ASP A 279 -8.61 6.29 11.97
CA ASP A 279 -8.03 7.20 10.96
C ASP A 279 -7.45 8.44 11.65
N THR A 280 -6.13 8.61 11.61
CA THR A 280 -5.47 9.81 12.12
C THR A 280 -4.68 10.47 11.02
N ARG A 281 -4.79 11.79 10.94
CA ARG A 281 -4.13 12.61 9.92
C ARG A 281 -3.08 13.52 10.51
N GLY A 282 -2.11 13.88 9.69
CA GLY A 282 -1.02 14.73 10.10
C GLY A 282 -0.17 15.24 8.96
N THR A 283 0.99 15.78 9.32
CA THR A 283 1.97 16.35 8.39
C THR A 283 3.37 15.94 8.80
N ILE A 284 4.20 15.56 7.82
CA ILE A 284 5.62 15.28 8.06
C ILE A 284 6.34 16.59 8.43
N VAL A 285 7.01 16.61 9.58
CA VAL A 285 7.74 17.78 10.08
C VAL A 285 9.24 17.62 10.02
N HIS A 286 9.75 16.39 10.16
CA HIS A 286 11.17 16.09 10.00
C HIS A 286 11.41 14.79 9.23
N MET A 287 12.52 14.78 8.50
CA MET A 287 13.01 13.63 7.73
C MET A 287 14.39 13.20 8.23
N ASN A 288 14.76 11.97 7.91
CA ASN A 288 16.03 11.35 8.30
C ASN A 288 16.35 11.52 9.79
N VAL A 289 15.34 11.29 10.65
CA VAL A 289 15.47 11.48 12.09
C VAL A 289 16.24 10.32 12.70
N SER A 290 17.27 10.66 13.47
CA SER A 290 17.98 9.75 14.35
C SER A 290 17.66 10.08 15.79
N ARG A 291 17.20 9.08 16.55
CA ARG A 291 16.57 9.30 17.85
C ARG A 291 16.86 8.12 18.78
N LYS A 292 17.18 8.45 20.04
CA LYS A 292 17.37 7.49 21.14
C LYS A 292 16.03 7.09 21.74
N TYR A 293 15.87 5.82 22.05
CA TYR A 293 14.68 5.24 22.66
C TYR A 293 15.06 4.29 23.79
N ALA A 294 14.35 4.41 24.91
CA ALA A 294 14.41 3.42 25.98
C ALA A 294 13.49 2.25 25.59
N THR A 295 13.99 1.02 25.57
CA THR A 295 13.19 -0.15 25.11
C THR A 295 12.59 -0.97 26.25
N GLY A 296 13.06 -0.76 27.48
CA GLY A 296 12.77 -1.64 28.63
C GLY A 296 13.43 -3.03 28.55
N CYS A 297 13.95 -3.41 27.37
CA CYS A 297 14.53 -4.72 27.10
C CYS A 297 16.06 -4.70 27.01
N CYS A 298 16.64 -3.53 26.77
CA CYS A 298 18.06 -3.28 26.80
C CYS A 298 18.31 -1.79 27.02
N ASP A 299 19.59 -1.42 27.05
CA ASP A 299 20.04 -0.03 27.05
C ASP A 299 19.43 0.75 25.88
N ASP A 300 19.53 2.07 25.95
CA ASP A 300 18.97 2.95 24.94
C ASP A 300 19.45 2.57 23.54
N ILE A 301 18.50 2.37 22.64
CA ILE A 301 18.79 2.13 21.23
C ILE A 301 18.74 3.43 20.45
N THR A 302 19.51 3.50 19.37
CA THR A 302 19.35 4.58 18.38
C THR A 302 18.66 4.04 17.14
N MET A 303 17.51 4.62 16.83
CA MET A 303 16.86 4.47 15.54
C MET A 303 17.37 5.56 14.60
N LYS A 304 17.58 5.22 13.32
CA LYS A 304 18.05 6.15 12.29
C LYS A 304 17.11 6.17 11.09
N GLY A 305 17.10 7.28 10.36
CA GLY A 305 16.31 7.40 9.14
C GLY A 305 14.80 7.33 9.35
N LEU A 306 14.33 7.80 10.51
CA LEU A 306 12.91 7.88 10.83
C LEU A 306 12.25 9.07 10.13
N ILE A 307 10.93 8.97 9.98
CA ILE A 307 10.04 10.08 9.59
C ILE A 307 9.37 10.57 10.88
N GLU A 308 9.45 11.87 11.16
CA GLU A 308 8.66 12.49 12.24
C GLU A 308 7.49 13.26 11.64
N TRP A 309 6.30 13.03 12.19
CA TRP A 309 5.07 13.67 11.75
C TRP A 309 4.19 14.07 12.94
N VAL A 310 3.42 15.13 12.78
CA VAL A 310 2.53 15.66 13.83
C VAL A 310 1.08 15.55 13.40
N THR A 311 0.17 15.27 14.34
CA THR A 311 -1.25 15.15 14.02
C THR A 311 -1.88 16.54 13.76
N THR A 312 -2.83 16.61 12.84
CA THR A 312 -3.49 17.87 12.43
C THR A 312 -4.97 17.92 12.80
N ASP A 313 -5.55 16.78 13.16
CA ASP A 313 -6.96 16.61 13.51
C ASP A 313 -7.20 16.64 15.04
N GLY A 314 -6.13 16.81 15.83
CA GLY A 314 -6.18 16.76 17.29
C GLY A 314 -6.31 15.33 17.84
N THR A 315 -6.33 14.31 16.99
CA THR A 315 -6.29 12.91 17.41
C THR A 315 -4.89 12.60 17.91
N VAL A 316 -4.82 11.93 19.06
CA VAL A 316 -3.58 11.57 19.74
C VAL A 316 -3.24 10.14 19.36
N MET A 317 -2.15 9.90 18.63
CA MET A 317 -1.61 8.53 18.46
C MET A 317 -1.26 7.96 19.83
N ARG A 318 -1.45 6.64 19.98
CA ARG A 318 -1.24 5.96 21.27
C ARG A 318 -0.56 4.62 21.12
N GLY A 319 -0.09 4.11 22.26
CA GLY A 319 0.30 2.70 22.38
C GLY A 319 -0.75 1.79 21.74
N GLY A 320 -0.28 0.88 20.88
CA GLY A 320 -1.11 0.01 20.06
C GLY A 320 -1.25 0.40 18.60
N ASP A 321 -1.08 1.69 18.24
CA ASP A 321 -1.04 2.09 16.83
C ASP A 321 0.29 1.69 16.15
N SER A 322 1.28 1.26 16.92
CA SER A 322 2.51 0.65 16.42
C SER A 322 2.19 -0.45 15.41
N GLY A 323 2.95 -0.47 14.31
CA GLY A 323 2.69 -1.38 13.20
C GLY A 323 1.72 -0.84 12.17
N SER A 324 0.99 0.26 12.39
CA SER A 324 0.12 0.83 11.35
C SER A 324 0.95 1.43 10.21
N ALA A 325 0.49 1.29 8.97
CA ALA A 325 1.16 1.96 7.86
C ALA A 325 0.88 3.47 7.90
N LEU A 326 1.94 4.26 7.68
CA LEU A 326 1.83 5.68 7.39
C LEU A 326 1.68 5.85 5.87
N LEU A 327 0.56 6.45 5.47
CA LEU A 327 0.18 6.65 4.08
C LEU A 327 0.28 8.13 3.72
N SER A 328 0.70 8.46 2.51
CA SER A 328 0.59 9.82 1.98
C SER A 328 -0.89 10.18 1.84
N ASP A 329 -1.37 11.28 2.43
CA ASP A 329 -2.75 11.77 2.26
C ASP A 329 -2.89 12.64 1.00
N ARG A 330 -2.12 12.29 -0.03
CA ARG A 330 -2.32 12.73 -1.40
C ARG A 330 -2.63 11.49 -2.23
N PRO A 331 -3.76 11.44 -2.94
CA PRO A 331 -4.01 10.35 -3.86
C PRO A 331 -2.87 10.24 -4.87
N ALA A 332 -2.37 9.03 -5.10
CA ALA A 332 -1.41 8.75 -6.15
C ALA A 332 -1.99 9.24 -7.49
N GLN A 333 -1.21 10.02 -8.24
CA GLN A 333 -1.65 10.50 -9.55
C GLN A 333 -1.94 9.30 -10.47
N GLY A 334 -3.18 9.21 -10.97
CA GLY A 334 -3.61 8.17 -11.91
C GLY A 334 -4.67 7.19 -11.37
N GLY A 335 -4.95 7.20 -10.07
CA GLY A 335 -6.19 6.63 -9.55
C GLY A 335 -7.35 7.59 -9.80
N GLY A 336 -8.45 7.16 -10.42
CA GLY A 336 -9.59 8.08 -10.56
C GLY A 336 -10.35 8.27 -9.25
N ASN A 337 -11.69 8.19 -9.23
CA ASN A 337 -12.53 8.49 -8.06
C ASN A 337 -12.28 7.64 -6.80
N VAL A 338 -11.38 6.64 -6.83
CA VAL A 338 -10.94 5.91 -5.64
C VAL A 338 -9.50 6.34 -5.35
N PRO A 339 -9.27 7.09 -4.26
CA PRO A 339 -7.92 7.53 -3.92
C PRO A 339 -7.06 6.33 -3.51
N PHE A 340 -5.96 6.12 -4.22
CA PHE A 340 -4.89 5.22 -3.79
C PHE A 340 -3.88 6.03 -2.99
N TYR A 341 -3.46 5.55 -1.83
CA TYR A 341 -2.50 6.27 -0.99
C TYR A 341 -1.16 5.52 -0.96
N ASN A 342 -0.05 6.19 -1.16
CA ASN A 342 1.24 5.51 -1.15
C ASN A 342 1.71 5.28 0.29
N ILE A 343 2.29 4.12 0.58
CA ILE A 343 2.88 3.81 1.87
C ILE A 343 4.23 4.51 1.95
N VAL A 344 4.39 5.38 2.94
CA VAL A 344 5.64 6.13 3.18
C VAL A 344 6.39 5.66 4.41
N GLY A 345 5.71 4.99 5.35
CA GLY A 345 6.38 4.42 6.53
C GLY A 345 5.54 3.42 7.30
N LEU A 346 6.12 2.93 8.40
CA LEU A 346 5.50 2.04 9.38
C LEU A 346 5.59 2.72 10.76
N ASN A 347 4.45 3.07 11.36
CA ASN A 347 4.42 3.80 12.63
C ASN A 347 5.07 2.98 13.75
N PHE A 348 5.99 3.63 14.46
CA PHE A 348 6.91 3.02 15.40
C PHE A 348 6.66 3.49 16.83
N ALA A 349 6.61 4.80 17.05
CA ALA A 349 6.53 5.38 18.39
C ALA A 349 5.83 6.75 18.36
N VAL A 350 5.44 7.22 19.55
CA VAL A 350 4.91 8.57 19.80
C VAL A 350 5.70 9.17 20.95
N ALA A 351 6.02 10.46 20.86
CA ALA A 351 6.49 11.28 21.96
C ALA A 351 5.43 12.32 22.30
N GLU A 352 4.98 12.33 23.56
CA GLU A 352 4.23 13.47 24.07
C GLU A 352 5.20 14.64 24.27
N SER A 353 4.95 15.78 23.62
CA SER A 353 5.64 17.02 23.96
C SER A 353 4.85 17.70 25.07
N THR A 354 5.41 17.77 26.29
CA THR A 354 4.86 18.68 27.31
C THR A 354 5.48 20.09 27.24
N ASP A 355 6.16 20.44 26.15
CA ASP A 355 6.62 21.82 25.98
C ASP A 355 5.40 22.72 25.80
N ASN A 356 5.19 23.61 26.78
CA ASN A 356 4.07 24.55 26.80
C ASN A 356 4.07 25.49 25.57
N ASN A 357 5.20 25.63 24.87
CA ASN A 357 5.30 26.42 23.64
C ASN A 357 4.89 25.65 22.37
N ASP A 358 4.88 24.32 22.43
CA ASP A 358 4.56 23.43 21.30
C ASP A 358 3.08 22.97 21.35
N GLY A 359 2.27 23.52 22.26
CA GLY A 359 0.81 23.40 22.24
C GLY A 359 0.25 21.98 22.43
N ASN A 360 0.89 21.13 23.24
CA ASN A 360 0.56 19.69 23.34
C ASN A 360 0.61 18.97 21.98
N THR A 361 1.48 19.41 21.06
CA THR A 361 1.68 18.71 19.79
C THR A 361 2.36 17.37 20.03
N LEU A 362 1.79 16.33 19.45
CA LEU A 362 2.32 14.97 19.55
C LEU A 362 3.21 14.67 18.36
N HIS A 363 4.42 14.23 18.65
CA HIS A 363 5.43 13.91 17.64
C HIS A 363 5.43 12.41 17.44
N ASN A 364 5.08 11.98 16.24
CA ASN A 364 4.94 10.58 15.88
C ASN A 364 6.11 10.19 15.00
N TYR A 365 6.61 8.97 15.18
CA TYR A 365 7.77 8.46 14.46
C TYR A 365 7.37 7.22 13.67
N ALA A 366 7.81 7.16 12.42
CA ALA A 366 7.64 6.00 11.55
C ALA A 366 8.97 5.55 10.96
N ASN A 367 9.18 4.25 10.85
CA ASN A 367 10.26 3.71 10.03
C ASN A 367 9.99 4.06 8.56
N HIS A 368 10.99 4.58 7.86
CA HIS A 368 10.87 4.85 6.44
C HIS A 368 10.58 3.56 5.66
N ILE A 369 9.60 3.58 4.74
CA ILE A 369 9.14 2.37 4.05
C ILE A 369 10.28 1.63 3.33
N LYS A 370 11.18 2.36 2.65
CA LYS A 370 12.38 1.79 2.01
C LYS A 370 13.22 0.95 2.97
N HIS A 371 13.43 1.39 4.21
CA HIS A 371 14.21 0.64 5.20
C HIS A 371 13.48 -0.63 5.63
N VAL A 372 12.16 -0.56 5.82
CA VAL A 372 11.33 -1.72 6.16
C VAL A 372 11.35 -2.77 5.04
N LEU A 373 11.13 -2.35 3.78
CA LEU A 373 11.12 -3.25 2.63
C LEU A 373 12.50 -3.90 2.43
N ALA A 374 13.58 -3.12 2.52
CA ALA A 374 14.94 -3.65 2.41
C ALA A 374 15.27 -4.64 3.54
N ALA A 375 14.94 -4.31 4.79
CA ALA A 375 15.27 -5.13 5.95
C ALA A 375 14.56 -6.50 5.95
N LEU A 376 13.35 -6.57 5.37
CA LEU A 376 12.55 -7.80 5.31
C LEU A 376 12.56 -8.50 3.94
N ASN A 377 13.31 -7.95 2.97
CA ASN A 377 13.36 -8.38 1.57
C ASN A 377 11.95 -8.44 0.92
N LEU A 378 11.25 -7.31 0.95
CA LEU A 378 9.86 -7.18 0.51
C LEU A 378 9.71 -6.28 -0.72
N SER A 379 8.62 -6.47 -1.46
CA SER A 379 8.13 -5.58 -2.51
C SER A 379 6.67 -5.21 -2.26
N LEU A 380 6.32 -3.93 -2.44
CA LEU A 380 4.92 -3.50 -2.48
C LEU A 380 4.25 -3.79 -3.84
N ASP A 381 5.04 -4.04 -4.88
CA ASP A 381 4.53 -4.65 -6.10
C ASP A 381 4.28 -6.14 -5.82
N VAL A 382 3.04 -6.47 -5.50
CA VAL A 382 2.64 -7.85 -5.21
C VAL A 382 2.53 -8.73 -6.44
N SER A 383 2.59 -8.16 -7.65
CA SER A 383 2.59 -8.96 -8.87
C SER A 383 3.78 -9.91 -8.94
N SER A 384 4.90 -9.57 -8.30
CA SER A 384 6.08 -10.43 -8.26
C SER A 384 5.84 -11.73 -7.49
N CYS A 385 5.02 -11.71 -6.43
CA CYS A 385 4.64 -12.91 -5.66
C CYS A 385 3.55 -13.73 -6.34
N LEU A 386 2.91 -13.16 -7.35
CA LEU A 386 1.93 -13.84 -8.17
C LEU A 386 2.69 -14.40 -9.37
N GLN A 387 3.49 -15.44 -9.11
CA GLN A 387 4.32 -16.09 -10.13
C GLN A 387 3.50 -16.64 -11.31
N ASP A 388 2.21 -16.88 -11.08
CA ASP A 388 1.25 -17.09 -12.15
C ASP A 388 0.47 -15.80 -12.40
N CYS A 389 0.10 -15.53 -13.66
CA CYS A 389 -0.84 -14.47 -14.01
C CYS A 389 -1.98 -14.49 -12.99
N LEU A 390 -2.38 -13.34 -12.44
CA LEU A 390 -3.36 -13.31 -11.36
C LEU A 390 -4.63 -14.08 -11.75
N PHE A 391 -4.99 -14.11 -13.03
CA PHE A 391 -6.03 -14.97 -13.59
C PHE A 391 -5.82 -16.45 -13.26
N THR A 392 -4.60 -16.99 -13.37
CA THR A 392 -4.23 -18.34 -12.93
C THR A 392 -4.35 -18.49 -11.42
N SER A 393 -3.98 -17.49 -10.61
CA SER A 393 -4.24 -17.54 -9.16
C SER A 393 -5.75 -17.55 -8.86
N MET A 394 -6.57 -16.81 -9.63
CA MET A 394 -8.03 -16.91 -9.58
C MET A 394 -8.50 -18.29 -10.03
N ALA A 395 -7.91 -18.81 -11.10
CA ALA A 395 -8.25 -20.11 -11.65
C ALA A 395 -7.89 -21.24 -10.68
N ASN A 396 -6.85 -21.07 -9.84
CA ASN A 396 -6.48 -22.04 -8.81
C ASN A 396 -7.53 -22.14 -7.70
N THR A 397 -8.45 -21.16 -7.59
CA THR A 397 -9.64 -21.27 -6.71
C THR A 397 -10.78 -22.06 -7.37
N LEU A 398 -10.69 -22.36 -8.66
CA LEU A 398 -11.63 -23.22 -9.38
C LEU A 398 -11.20 -24.69 -9.27
N SER A 399 -12.14 -25.59 -9.49
CA SER A 399 -11.85 -27.03 -9.54
C SER A 399 -10.86 -27.41 -10.66
N ASP A 400 -10.79 -26.63 -11.74
CA ASP A 400 -9.95 -26.89 -12.92
C ASP A 400 -9.27 -25.61 -13.47
N PRO A 401 -8.18 -25.12 -12.86
CA PRO A 401 -7.51 -23.87 -13.22
C PRO A 401 -7.10 -23.76 -14.70
N GLU A 402 -6.42 -24.80 -15.22
CA GLU A 402 -5.91 -24.81 -16.59
C GLU A 402 -7.04 -24.72 -17.62
N ILE A 403 -8.16 -25.39 -17.34
CA ILE A 403 -9.32 -25.35 -18.23
C ILE A 403 -9.97 -23.98 -18.20
N ALA A 404 -10.07 -23.32 -17.04
CA ALA A 404 -10.62 -21.98 -16.95
C ALA A 404 -9.80 -20.94 -17.72
N VAL A 405 -8.46 -21.00 -17.59
CA VAL A 405 -7.53 -20.16 -18.36
C VAL A 405 -7.70 -20.42 -19.85
N SER A 406 -7.59 -21.68 -20.27
CA SER A 406 -7.75 -22.05 -21.68
C SER A 406 -9.11 -21.62 -22.26
N LEU A 407 -10.18 -21.79 -21.49
CA LEU A 407 -11.54 -21.41 -21.87
C LEU A 407 -11.67 -19.90 -22.08
N GLY A 408 -11.15 -19.09 -21.15
CA GLY A 408 -11.15 -17.63 -21.28
C GLY A 408 -10.38 -17.15 -22.51
N HIS A 409 -9.19 -17.72 -22.75
CA HIS A 409 -8.40 -17.42 -23.95
C HIS A 409 -9.14 -17.75 -25.24
N LYS A 410 -9.67 -18.99 -25.35
CA LYS A 410 -10.42 -19.42 -26.52
C LYS A 410 -11.66 -18.57 -26.73
N PHE A 411 -12.41 -18.26 -25.67
CA PHE A 411 -13.62 -17.43 -25.77
C PHE A 411 -13.28 -16.05 -26.36
N ARG A 412 -12.25 -15.38 -25.81
CA ARG A 412 -11.79 -14.09 -26.32
C ARG A 412 -11.35 -14.15 -27.78
N GLU A 413 -10.62 -15.20 -28.17
CA GLU A 413 -9.99 -15.28 -29.49
C GLU A 413 -10.92 -15.83 -30.58
N GLN A 414 -11.89 -16.69 -30.21
CA GLN A 414 -12.74 -17.40 -31.17
C GLN A 414 -14.20 -16.97 -31.13
N VAL A 415 -14.66 -16.34 -30.04
CA VAL A 415 -16.03 -15.80 -29.94
C VAL A 415 -15.99 -14.30 -30.10
N LEU A 416 -15.25 -13.58 -29.25
CA LEU A 416 -15.25 -12.11 -29.27
C LEU A 416 -14.64 -11.55 -30.57
N GLU A 417 -13.64 -12.21 -31.17
CA GLU A 417 -13.01 -11.69 -32.39
C GLU A 417 -13.94 -11.64 -33.62
N LYS A 418 -15.04 -12.42 -33.61
CA LYS A 418 -15.92 -12.62 -34.78
C LYS A 418 -16.78 -11.42 -35.14
N SER A 419 -17.06 -10.51 -34.20
CA SER A 419 -17.91 -9.33 -34.44
C SER A 419 -17.17 -8.04 -34.09
N SER A 420 -17.55 -6.93 -34.71
CA SER A 420 -16.96 -5.62 -34.37
C SER A 420 -17.18 -5.25 -32.89
N ARG A 421 -18.34 -5.62 -32.34
CA ARG A 421 -18.64 -5.40 -30.92
C ARG A 421 -17.84 -6.33 -30.01
N GLY A 422 -17.66 -7.60 -30.39
CA GLY A 422 -16.79 -8.50 -29.65
C GLY A 422 -15.32 -8.04 -29.64
N GLN A 423 -14.82 -7.48 -30.75
CA GLN A 423 -13.49 -6.84 -30.77
C GLN A 423 -13.42 -5.63 -29.83
N GLN A 424 -14.49 -4.85 -29.71
CA GLN A 424 -14.59 -3.79 -28.70
C GLN A 424 -14.51 -4.36 -27.28
N TYR A 425 -15.21 -5.45 -26.96
CA TYR A 425 -15.11 -6.10 -25.65
C TYR A 425 -13.73 -6.67 -25.37
N LYS A 426 -13.07 -7.24 -26.38
CA LYS A 426 -11.68 -7.69 -26.27
C LYS A 426 -10.75 -6.52 -25.95
N ASN A 427 -10.95 -5.36 -26.56
CA ASN A 427 -10.18 -4.15 -26.25
C ASN A 427 -10.46 -3.66 -24.82
N ILE A 428 -11.73 -3.63 -24.40
CA ILE A 428 -12.12 -3.29 -23.03
C ILE A 428 -11.43 -4.24 -22.05
N TYR A 429 -11.50 -5.56 -22.29
CA TYR A 429 -10.83 -6.58 -21.47
C TYR A 429 -9.37 -6.21 -21.22
N TYR A 430 -8.57 -5.93 -22.26
CA TYR A 430 -7.16 -5.58 -22.07
C TYR A 430 -6.94 -4.26 -21.33
N GLN A 431 -7.82 -3.28 -21.51
CA GLN A 431 -7.72 -2.00 -20.81
C GLN A 431 -8.01 -2.12 -19.31
N ILE A 432 -8.94 -3.01 -18.94
CA ILE A 432 -9.43 -3.10 -17.57
C ILE A 432 -8.88 -4.28 -16.77
N THR A 433 -8.21 -5.25 -17.43
CA THR A 433 -7.81 -6.51 -16.79
C THR A 433 -6.94 -6.25 -15.58
N ASP A 434 -5.87 -5.45 -15.67
CA ASP A 434 -4.94 -5.23 -14.56
C ASP A 434 -5.64 -4.65 -13.32
N GLU A 435 -6.55 -3.72 -13.53
CA GLU A 435 -7.32 -3.12 -12.45
C GLU A 435 -8.35 -4.09 -11.86
N ALA A 436 -9.13 -4.77 -12.70
CA ALA A 436 -10.10 -5.76 -12.24
C ALA A 436 -9.40 -6.92 -11.49
N VAL A 437 -8.25 -7.35 -12.00
CA VAL A 437 -7.35 -8.32 -11.40
C VAL A 437 -6.88 -7.84 -10.03
N ARG A 438 -6.35 -6.61 -9.93
CA ARG A 438 -5.93 -6.03 -8.65
C ARG A 438 -7.10 -5.94 -7.67
N ILE A 439 -8.28 -5.50 -8.11
CA ILE A 439 -9.51 -5.44 -7.29
C ILE A 439 -9.88 -6.84 -6.79
N ALA A 440 -9.84 -7.86 -7.66
CA ALA A 440 -10.14 -9.24 -7.27
C ALA A 440 -9.10 -9.76 -6.26
N ALA A 441 -7.82 -9.58 -6.54
CA ALA A 441 -6.71 -10.04 -5.68
C ALA A 441 -6.77 -9.42 -4.28
N THR A 442 -7.22 -8.17 -4.22
CA THR A 442 -7.34 -7.40 -2.99
C THR A 442 -8.72 -7.55 -2.33
N ASN A 443 -9.67 -8.26 -2.95
CA ASN A 443 -11.00 -8.56 -2.42
C ASN A 443 -11.35 -10.06 -2.57
N PRO A 444 -10.90 -10.93 -1.63
CA PRO A 444 -11.19 -12.36 -1.58
C PRO A 444 -12.64 -12.78 -1.80
N LYS A 445 -13.61 -12.05 -1.22
CA LYS A 445 -15.04 -12.36 -1.41
C LYS A 445 -15.46 -12.13 -2.85
N LEU A 446 -15.00 -11.04 -3.44
CA LEU A 446 -15.24 -10.74 -4.86
C LEU A 446 -14.54 -11.78 -5.74
N LEU A 447 -13.29 -12.14 -5.44
CA LEU A 447 -12.55 -13.19 -6.13
C LEU A 447 -13.28 -14.54 -6.13
N LEU A 448 -13.69 -15.03 -4.95
CA LEU A 448 -14.47 -16.27 -4.82
C LEU A 448 -15.80 -16.20 -5.55
N ARG A 449 -16.47 -15.03 -5.52
CA ARG A 449 -17.70 -14.81 -6.29
C ARG A 449 -17.43 -14.86 -7.78
N THR A 450 -16.37 -14.22 -8.28
CA THR A 450 -15.97 -14.28 -9.69
C THR A 450 -15.69 -15.71 -10.13
N ALA A 451 -14.96 -16.48 -9.32
CA ALA A 451 -14.69 -17.88 -9.57
C ALA A 451 -16.00 -18.70 -9.64
N LYS A 452 -16.91 -18.53 -8.67
CA LYS A 452 -18.20 -19.22 -8.65
C LYS A 452 -19.07 -18.88 -9.87
N VAL A 453 -19.15 -17.60 -10.25
CA VAL A 453 -19.89 -17.18 -11.44
C VAL A 453 -19.27 -17.80 -12.69
N PHE A 454 -17.95 -17.70 -12.87
CA PHE A 454 -17.26 -18.31 -14.00
C PHE A 454 -17.51 -19.83 -14.09
N GLN A 455 -17.44 -20.54 -12.95
CA GLN A 455 -17.70 -21.98 -12.91
C GLN A 455 -19.14 -22.32 -13.31
N SER A 456 -20.12 -21.56 -12.81
CA SER A 456 -21.53 -21.77 -13.16
C SER A 456 -21.83 -21.51 -14.63
N GLN A 457 -21.12 -20.57 -15.26
CA GLN A 457 -21.30 -20.18 -16.66
C GLN A 457 -20.39 -20.96 -17.64
N ARG A 458 -19.61 -21.94 -17.15
CA ARG A 458 -18.73 -22.77 -17.98
C ARG A 458 -19.47 -23.50 -19.13
N PRO A 459 -20.67 -24.10 -18.92
CA PRO A 459 -21.41 -24.72 -20.01
C PRO A 459 -21.78 -23.73 -21.13
N LEU A 460 -22.19 -22.51 -20.76
CA LEU A 460 -22.50 -21.43 -21.70
C LEU A 460 -21.28 -21.08 -22.57
N PHE A 461 -20.11 -20.86 -21.96
CA PHE A 461 -18.88 -20.55 -22.71
C PHE A 461 -18.47 -21.67 -23.68
N ASN A 462 -18.60 -22.94 -23.27
CA ASN A 462 -18.30 -24.07 -24.14
C ASN A 462 -19.25 -24.13 -25.35
N ALA A 463 -20.55 -23.95 -25.12
CA ALA A 463 -21.54 -23.95 -26.20
C ALA A 463 -21.30 -22.81 -27.21
N MET A 464 -20.95 -21.61 -26.72
CA MET A 464 -20.58 -20.48 -27.58
C MET A 464 -19.32 -20.75 -28.41
N LEU A 465 -18.33 -21.45 -27.85
CA LEU A 465 -17.12 -21.85 -28.56
C LEU A 465 -17.38 -22.87 -29.67
N GLU A 466 -18.32 -23.78 -29.44
CA GLU A 466 -18.80 -24.74 -30.44
C GLU A 466 -19.71 -24.08 -31.49
N GLY A 467 -20.02 -22.78 -31.34
CA GLY A 467 -20.89 -22.03 -32.25
C GLY A 467 -22.37 -22.37 -32.10
N LEU A 468 -22.77 -23.02 -31.01
CA LEU A 468 -24.15 -23.36 -30.71
C LEU A 468 -24.93 -22.11 -30.27
N SER A 469 -26.23 -22.09 -30.57
CA SER A 469 -27.14 -21.11 -29.99
C SER A 469 -27.35 -21.45 -28.51
N VAL A 470 -27.21 -20.46 -27.63
CA VAL A 470 -27.39 -20.66 -26.19
C VAL A 470 -28.52 -19.80 -25.66
N GLU A 471 -29.27 -20.33 -24.72
CA GLU A 471 -30.31 -19.61 -23.99
C GLU A 471 -29.79 -19.27 -22.59
N ILE A 472 -29.97 -18.02 -22.18
CA ILE A 472 -29.62 -17.53 -20.85
C ILE A 472 -30.87 -16.98 -20.19
N ASN A 473 -31.16 -17.42 -18.96
CA ASN A 473 -32.29 -16.91 -18.21
C ASN A 473 -31.94 -15.58 -17.52
N HIS A 474 -32.96 -14.84 -17.10
CA HIS A 474 -32.79 -13.55 -16.43
C HIS A 474 -32.00 -13.66 -15.11
N ALA A 475 -32.15 -14.76 -14.36
CA ALA A 475 -31.44 -14.92 -13.08
C ALA A 475 -29.92 -15.01 -13.27
N ASP A 476 -29.46 -15.68 -14.33
CA ASP A 476 -28.04 -15.75 -14.69
C ASP A 476 -27.50 -14.36 -15.10
N LEU A 477 -28.28 -13.57 -15.87
CA LEU A 477 -27.93 -12.20 -16.22
C LEU A 477 -27.80 -11.31 -14.97
N GLU A 478 -28.73 -11.43 -14.02
CA GLU A 478 -28.68 -10.70 -12.74
C GLU A 478 -27.44 -11.06 -11.91
N VAL A 479 -27.05 -12.34 -11.88
CA VAL A 479 -25.85 -12.80 -11.18
C VAL A 479 -24.58 -12.19 -11.80
N ILE A 480 -24.51 -12.11 -13.13
CA ILE A 480 -23.39 -11.47 -13.84
C ILE A 480 -23.41 -9.96 -13.59
N ASP A 481 -24.55 -9.29 -13.69
CA ASP A 481 -24.67 -7.84 -13.45
C ASP A 481 -24.30 -7.45 -11.99
N ASP A 482 -24.73 -8.23 -11.00
CA ASP A 482 -24.32 -8.04 -9.59
C ASP A 482 -22.79 -8.16 -9.43
N LEU A 483 -22.17 -9.12 -10.13
CA LEU A 483 -20.72 -9.25 -10.11
C LEU A 483 -20.04 -8.01 -10.70
N LEU A 484 -20.49 -7.52 -11.86
CA LEU A 484 -19.94 -6.32 -12.50
C LEU A 484 -20.14 -5.07 -11.62
N LYS A 485 -21.30 -4.89 -10.98
CA LYS A 485 -21.56 -3.81 -10.01
C LYS A 485 -20.57 -3.81 -8.86
N ARG A 486 -20.18 -4.99 -8.36
CA ARG A 486 -19.19 -5.11 -7.29
C ARG A 486 -17.81 -4.66 -7.74
N TYR A 487 -17.38 -5.03 -8.96
CA TYR A 487 -16.14 -4.49 -9.53
C TYR A 487 -16.22 -2.96 -9.73
N GLN A 488 -17.35 -2.45 -10.21
CA GLN A 488 -17.55 -0.99 -10.37
C GLN A 488 -17.41 -0.24 -9.05
N LYS A 489 -17.94 -0.78 -7.94
CA LYS A 489 -17.85 -0.16 -6.62
C LYS A 489 -16.41 0.15 -6.18
N TYR A 490 -15.45 -0.70 -6.59
CA TYR A 490 -14.04 -0.54 -6.25
C TYR A 490 -13.19 -0.01 -7.42
N GLY A 491 -13.81 0.21 -8.57
CA GLY A 491 -13.13 0.58 -9.80
C GLY A 491 -12.86 2.06 -9.95
N SER A 492 -11.82 2.38 -10.70
CA SER A 492 -11.58 3.70 -11.26
C SER A 492 -12.75 4.14 -12.16
N PRO A 493 -12.92 5.43 -12.45
CA PRO A 493 -13.90 5.94 -13.41
C PRO A 493 -13.74 5.28 -14.78
N HIS A 494 -12.51 4.94 -15.18
CA HIS A 494 -12.28 4.23 -16.44
C HIS A 494 -12.88 2.82 -16.39
N LEU A 495 -12.61 2.05 -15.33
CA LEU A 495 -13.23 0.74 -15.12
C LEU A 495 -14.76 0.86 -14.99
N GLN A 496 -15.28 1.85 -14.26
CA GLN A 496 -16.71 2.08 -14.09
C GLN A 496 -17.41 2.30 -15.44
N ILE A 497 -16.88 3.21 -16.28
CA ILE A 497 -17.40 3.48 -17.63
C ILE A 497 -17.37 2.21 -18.49
N ALA A 498 -16.25 1.49 -18.48
CA ALA A 498 -16.12 0.25 -19.25
C ALA A 498 -17.14 -0.81 -18.81
N LEU A 499 -17.31 -0.98 -17.51
CA LEU A 499 -18.28 -1.92 -16.94
C LEU A 499 -19.73 -1.45 -17.17
N ASP A 500 -20.02 -0.15 -17.23
CA ASP A 500 -21.36 0.36 -17.56
C ASP A 500 -21.77 0.01 -18.99
N VAL A 501 -20.82 0.09 -19.94
CA VAL A 501 -21.04 -0.35 -21.32
C VAL A 501 -21.38 -1.84 -21.35
N LEU A 502 -20.59 -2.68 -20.66
CA LEU A 502 -20.83 -4.13 -20.62
C LEU A 502 -22.18 -4.47 -19.96
N ARG A 503 -22.50 -3.81 -18.84
CA ARG A 503 -23.76 -4.03 -18.10
C ARG A 503 -24.98 -3.62 -18.91
N LYS A 504 -24.90 -2.53 -19.69
CA LYS A 504 -25.98 -2.12 -20.59
C LYS A 504 -26.21 -3.14 -21.69
N ASP A 505 -25.11 -3.58 -22.32
CA ASP A 505 -25.17 -4.52 -23.44
C ASP A 505 -25.58 -5.94 -23.00
N LEU A 506 -25.39 -6.30 -21.72
CA LEU A 506 -25.82 -7.57 -21.13
C LEU A 506 -27.33 -7.81 -21.23
N TYR A 507 -28.13 -6.74 -21.29
CA TYR A 507 -29.60 -6.80 -21.39
C TYR A 507 -30.14 -6.39 -22.77
N ASP A 508 -29.27 -6.21 -23.78
CA ASP A 508 -29.70 -5.87 -25.13
C ASP A 508 -29.81 -7.14 -26.00
N ASP A 509 -31.04 -7.58 -26.27
CA ASP A 509 -31.34 -8.76 -27.12
C ASP A 509 -30.62 -8.74 -28.47
N LYS A 510 -30.45 -7.55 -29.07
CA LYS A 510 -29.78 -7.43 -30.37
C LYS A 510 -28.29 -7.70 -30.22
N VAL A 511 -27.69 -7.24 -29.13
CA VAL A 511 -26.28 -7.46 -28.84
C VAL A 511 -26.03 -8.92 -28.51
N LEU A 512 -26.88 -9.55 -27.68
CA LEU A 512 -26.76 -10.98 -27.34
C LEU A 512 -26.91 -11.87 -28.59
N ALA A 513 -27.81 -11.52 -29.51
CA ALA A 513 -27.98 -12.23 -30.77
C ALA A 513 -26.72 -12.19 -31.66
N GLU A 514 -25.87 -11.16 -31.58
CA GLU A 514 -24.57 -11.11 -32.29
C GLU A 514 -23.62 -12.24 -31.84
N PHE A 515 -23.83 -12.80 -30.64
CA PHE A 515 -23.05 -13.89 -30.06
C PHE A 515 -23.81 -15.22 -30.00
N ASN A 516 -24.92 -15.36 -30.75
CA ASN A 516 -25.84 -16.49 -30.72
C ASN A 516 -26.44 -16.78 -29.33
N VAL A 517 -26.62 -15.75 -28.51
CA VAL A 517 -27.26 -15.85 -27.20
C VAL A 517 -28.70 -15.31 -27.29
N LYS A 518 -29.64 -16.00 -26.66
CA LYS A 518 -31.04 -15.58 -26.55
C LYS A 518 -31.44 -15.51 -25.09
N ILE A 519 -32.25 -14.51 -24.73
CA ILE A 519 -32.81 -14.42 -23.38
C ILE A 519 -34.05 -15.29 -23.27
N GLU A 520 -34.08 -16.12 -22.24
CA GLU A 520 -35.24 -16.90 -21.84
C GLU A 520 -36.23 -15.99 -21.08
N TYR A 521 -37.44 -15.82 -21.64
CA TYR A 521 -38.55 -15.08 -21.04
C TYR A 521 -39.55 -16.08 -20.44
N TYR A 522 -39.27 -16.58 -19.23
CA TYR A 522 -40.18 -17.45 -18.48
C TYR A 522 -40.73 -16.77 -17.24
#